data_AF-A0A2W5AVR7-F1
#
_entry.id   AF-A0A2W5AVR7-F1
#
_cell.length_a   1.000
_cell.length_b   1.000
_cell.length_c   1.000
_cell.angle_alpha   90.00
_cell.angle_beta   90.00
_cell.angle_gamma   90.00
#
_symmetry.space_group_name_H-M   'P 1'
#
loop_
_entity.id
_entity.type
_entity.pdbx_description
1 polymer ?
#
loop_
_entity_poly.entity_id
_entity_poly.type
_entity_poly.pdbx_seq_one_letter_code
_entity_poly.pdbx_strand_id
1 'polypeptide(L)'
;MTDTPKTTLHLQGREQHPLIAIDDFWPDPDALREDAASLRMTAIGPHYPGVRAEIPPRLAETMRRRIAPLLAEHFGLDPAPAVSEAYYSLVTTAPTDLAPIQRLPHFDGVEPRRIAVLLFLGHGEQGGTAFYRQRSTGFESVDASRLDRFRTELEAGVQTFGMPEASYIAGDTALYECVGVQPARFNRALVYAGNTLHCAYLPPEVVLSSDPLAGRLTLNLFLFDD
;
A
#
# COMPACT_ATOMS: atom_id res chain seq x y z
N MET A 1 22.90 6.11 -16.85
CA MET A 1 22.20 5.18 -17.76
C MET A 1 20.85 4.92 -17.11
N THR A 2 19.75 5.32 -17.72
CA THR A 2 18.41 5.00 -17.19
C THR A 2 18.12 3.54 -17.52
N ASP A 3 18.11 2.68 -16.52
CA ASP A 3 17.70 1.28 -16.71
C ASP A 3 16.26 1.24 -17.24
N THR A 4 15.98 0.26 -18.10
CA THR A 4 14.63 0.09 -18.66
C THR A 4 13.72 -0.47 -17.56
N PRO A 5 12.52 0.10 -17.32
CA PRO A 5 11.64 -0.40 -16.28
C PRO A 5 11.36 -1.89 -16.47
N LYS A 6 11.55 -2.68 -15.41
CA LYS A 6 11.29 -4.12 -15.44
C LYS A 6 9.97 -4.40 -14.75
N THR A 7 8.97 -4.79 -15.54
CA THR A 7 7.63 -5.14 -15.06
C THR A 7 7.52 -6.64 -14.77
N THR A 8 6.96 -6.99 -13.62
CA THR A 8 6.64 -8.36 -13.21
C THR A 8 5.20 -8.43 -12.74
N LEU A 9 4.41 -9.36 -13.29
CA LEU A 9 3.06 -9.66 -12.83
C LEU A 9 3.11 -10.79 -11.79
N HIS A 10 2.45 -10.57 -10.66
CA HIS A 10 2.22 -11.57 -9.64
C HIS A 10 0.72 -11.82 -9.50
N LEU A 11 0.31 -13.09 -9.42
CA LEU A 11 -1.05 -13.47 -9.07
C LEU A 11 -1.03 -13.91 -7.61
N GLN A 12 -1.63 -13.10 -6.73
CA GLN A 12 -1.57 -13.30 -5.28
C GLN A 12 -2.69 -14.21 -4.78
N GLY A 13 -2.36 -15.04 -3.79
CA GLY A 13 -3.34 -15.83 -3.05
C GLY A 13 -4.16 -16.80 -3.89
N ARG A 14 -5.34 -17.18 -3.40
CA ARG A 14 -6.29 -18.10 -4.05
C ARG A 14 -7.21 -17.38 -5.03
N GLU A 15 -7.51 -16.11 -4.78
CA GLU A 15 -8.31 -15.29 -5.69
C GLU A 15 -7.50 -14.84 -6.92
N GLN A 16 -6.17 -15.06 -6.90
CA GLN A 16 -5.26 -14.77 -8.02
C GLN A 16 -5.32 -13.29 -8.41
N HIS A 17 -5.47 -12.40 -7.42
CA HIS A 17 -5.55 -10.96 -7.67
C HIS A 17 -4.25 -10.46 -8.32
N PRO A 18 -4.35 -9.70 -9.43
CA PRO A 18 -3.18 -9.18 -10.10
C PRO A 18 -2.48 -8.12 -9.24
N LEU A 19 -1.16 -8.26 -9.13
CA LEU A 19 -0.26 -7.28 -8.59
C LEU A 19 0.88 -7.08 -9.57
N ILE A 20 1.14 -5.83 -9.94
CA ILE A 20 2.26 -5.49 -10.82
C ILE A 20 3.37 -4.87 -9.99
N ALA A 21 4.59 -5.40 -10.11
CA ALA A 21 5.80 -4.78 -9.62
C ALA A 21 6.58 -4.18 -10.79
N ILE A 22 7.00 -2.92 -10.68
CA ILE A 22 7.77 -2.21 -11.71
C ILE A 22 9.07 -1.73 -11.05
N ASP A 23 10.18 -2.39 -11.36
CA ASP A 23 11.52 -1.92 -10.98
C ASP A 23 11.94 -0.76 -11.88
N ASP A 24 12.75 0.16 -11.33
CA ASP A 24 13.27 1.34 -12.01
C ASP A 24 12.15 2.22 -12.60
N PHE A 25 11.09 2.41 -11.80
CA PHE A 25 9.83 3.00 -12.24
C PHE A 25 9.94 4.47 -12.67
N TRP A 26 10.66 5.28 -11.89
CA TRP A 26 10.79 6.71 -12.08
C TRP A 26 12.19 7.10 -12.57
N PRO A 27 12.34 8.06 -13.50
CA PRO A 27 13.67 8.42 -14.05
C PRO A 27 14.65 9.00 -13.03
N ASP A 28 14.14 9.78 -12.07
CA ASP A 28 14.95 10.44 -11.03
C ASP A 28 14.27 10.29 -9.66
N PRO A 29 14.41 9.12 -9.01
CA PRO A 29 13.79 8.85 -7.72
C PRO A 29 14.43 9.64 -6.58
N ASP A 30 15.68 10.08 -6.73
CA ASP A 30 16.36 10.91 -5.73
C ASP A 30 15.79 12.32 -5.68
N ALA A 31 15.46 12.92 -6.84
CA ALA A 31 14.73 14.18 -6.88
C ALA A 31 13.36 14.12 -6.17
N LEU A 32 12.68 12.96 -6.19
CA LEU A 32 11.43 12.77 -5.42
C LEU A 32 11.70 12.74 -3.90
N ARG A 33 12.83 12.19 -3.46
CA ARG A 33 13.24 12.20 -2.04
C ARG A 33 13.57 13.61 -1.58
N GLU A 34 14.29 14.38 -2.40
CA GLU A 34 14.61 15.78 -2.13
C GLU A 34 13.36 16.65 -2.08
N ASP A 35 12.42 16.45 -3.02
CA ASP A 35 11.12 17.11 -3.02
C ASP A 35 10.36 16.82 -1.71
N ALA A 36 10.24 15.55 -1.31
CA ALA A 36 9.64 15.15 -0.05
C ALA A 36 10.32 15.81 1.17
N ALA A 37 11.66 15.87 1.19
CA ALA A 37 12.45 16.51 2.25
C ALA A 37 12.24 18.02 2.34
N SER A 38 11.82 18.66 1.25
CA SER A 38 11.49 20.10 1.20
C SER A 38 10.08 20.42 1.73
N LEU A 39 9.22 19.41 1.88
CA LEU A 39 7.82 19.57 2.26
C LEU A 39 7.61 19.41 3.76
N ARG A 40 6.58 20.09 4.28
CA ARG A 40 6.09 19.84 5.63
C ARG A 40 5.16 18.63 5.62
N MET A 41 5.58 17.53 6.23
CA MET A 41 4.76 16.34 6.40
C MET A 41 3.97 16.40 7.72
N THR A 42 2.70 16.01 7.69
CA THR A 42 1.81 16.00 8.86
C THR A 42 0.92 14.76 8.88
N ALA A 43 0.39 14.39 10.04
CA ALA A 43 -0.60 13.32 10.12
C ALA A 43 -1.85 13.68 9.28
N ILE A 44 -2.33 12.74 8.47
CA ILE A 44 -3.56 12.88 7.67
C ILE A 44 -4.50 11.73 8.03
N GLY A 45 -5.55 12.05 8.79
CA GLY A 45 -6.55 11.09 9.25
C GLY A 45 -6.02 10.07 10.27
N PRO A 46 -6.88 9.16 10.75
CA PRO A 46 -6.52 8.19 11.79
C PRO A 46 -5.94 6.88 11.26
N HIS A 47 -6.05 6.62 9.95
CA HIS A 47 -5.79 5.29 9.38
C HIS A 47 -4.32 5.03 9.07
N TYR A 48 -3.59 6.04 8.61
CA TYR A 48 -2.18 5.87 8.27
C TYR A 48 -1.29 6.08 9.51
N PRO A 49 -0.39 5.12 9.86
CA PRO A 49 0.47 5.20 11.03
C PRO A 49 1.73 6.05 10.78
N GLY A 50 1.53 7.33 10.43
CA GLY A 50 2.61 8.28 10.23
C GLY A 50 2.19 9.60 9.60
N VAL A 51 3.13 10.23 8.90
CA VAL A 51 2.97 11.57 8.33
C VAL A 51 2.97 11.54 6.80
N ARG A 52 2.28 12.51 6.20
CA ARG A 52 2.11 12.64 4.76
C ARG A 52 2.24 14.09 4.31
N ALA A 53 2.59 14.27 3.04
CA ALA A 53 2.47 15.54 2.32
C ALA A 53 1.89 15.26 0.94
N GLU A 54 1.04 16.15 0.42
CA GLU A 54 0.50 16.04 -0.94
C GLU A 54 1.62 16.20 -1.97
N ILE A 55 1.50 15.47 -3.08
CA ILE A 55 2.41 15.65 -4.22
C ILE A 55 1.76 16.54 -5.30
N PRO A 56 2.56 17.19 -6.16
CA PRO A 56 2.02 18.01 -7.25
C PRO A 56 1.09 17.20 -8.18
N PRO A 57 -0.12 17.68 -8.51
CA PRO A 57 -1.06 16.95 -9.36
C PRO A 57 -0.50 16.55 -10.73
N ARG A 58 0.37 17.39 -11.31
CA ARG A 58 1.04 17.10 -12.59
C ARG A 58 1.99 15.90 -12.51
N LEU A 59 2.64 15.72 -11.36
CA LEU A 59 3.52 14.57 -11.10
C LEU A 59 2.68 13.29 -11.01
N ALA A 60 1.64 13.31 -10.19
CA ALA A 60 0.72 12.20 -10.01
C ALA A 60 0.09 11.75 -11.35
N GLU A 61 -0.40 12.71 -12.13
CA GLU A 61 -1.00 12.45 -13.44
C GLU A 61 0.02 11.91 -14.46
N THR A 62 1.29 12.30 -14.36
CA THR A 62 2.35 11.73 -15.21
C THR A 62 2.63 10.27 -14.86
N MET A 63 2.66 9.93 -13.57
CA MET A 63 2.77 8.54 -13.10
C MET A 63 1.55 7.71 -13.52
N ARG A 64 0.34 8.25 -13.40
CA ARG A 64 -0.89 7.60 -13.86
C ARG A 64 -0.84 7.26 -15.34
N ARG A 65 -0.47 8.21 -16.21
CA ARG A 65 -0.32 7.96 -17.65
C ARG A 65 0.70 6.88 -17.97
N ARG A 66 1.81 6.83 -17.21
CA ARG A 66 2.85 5.80 -17.37
C ARG A 66 2.31 4.40 -17.11
N ILE A 67 1.42 4.22 -16.13
CA ILE A 67 0.85 2.90 -15.80
C ILE A 67 -0.45 2.57 -16.54
N ALA A 68 -1.08 3.54 -17.22
CA ALA A 68 -2.37 3.33 -17.88
C ALA A 68 -2.40 2.11 -18.84
N PRO A 69 -1.36 1.83 -19.66
CA PRO A 69 -1.35 0.62 -20.49
C PRO A 69 -1.38 -0.68 -19.68
N LEU A 70 -0.72 -0.71 -18.52
CA LEU A 70 -0.70 -1.86 -17.61
C LEU A 70 -2.06 -2.05 -16.92
N LEU A 71 -2.75 -0.95 -16.61
CA LEU A 71 -4.11 -0.99 -16.08
C LEU A 71 -5.11 -1.52 -17.11
N ALA A 72 -4.98 -1.13 -18.37
CA ALA A 72 -5.77 -1.68 -19.46
C ALA A 72 -5.52 -3.18 -19.63
N GLU A 73 -4.26 -3.61 -19.67
CA GLU A 73 -3.86 -5.00 -19.93
C GLU A 73 -4.24 -5.96 -18.79
N HIS A 74 -3.95 -5.61 -17.54
CA HIS A 74 -4.04 -6.56 -16.42
C HIS A 74 -5.25 -6.35 -15.50
N PHE A 75 -5.88 -5.17 -15.56
CA PHE A 75 -7.06 -4.85 -14.76
C PHE A 75 -8.31 -4.57 -15.63
N GLY A 76 -8.18 -4.53 -16.96
CA GLY A 76 -9.29 -4.20 -17.85
C GLY A 76 -9.78 -2.76 -17.70
N LEU A 77 -8.91 -1.84 -17.25
CA LEU A 77 -9.25 -0.46 -16.97
C LEU A 77 -8.75 0.47 -18.08
N ASP A 78 -9.58 0.65 -19.10
CA ASP A 78 -9.40 1.64 -20.17
C ASP A 78 -10.69 2.46 -20.36
N PRO A 79 -10.70 3.78 -20.06
CA PRO A 79 -9.56 4.55 -19.55
C PRO A 79 -9.18 4.18 -18.12
N ALA A 80 -7.89 4.40 -17.79
CA ALA A 80 -7.40 4.32 -16.42
C ALA A 80 -8.13 5.34 -15.51
N PRO A 81 -8.59 4.95 -14.29
CA PRO A 81 -9.30 5.85 -13.37
C PRO A 81 -8.49 7.11 -13.04
N ALA A 82 -9.16 8.20 -12.71
CA ALA A 82 -8.50 9.47 -12.39
C ALA A 82 -7.63 9.37 -11.11
N VAL A 83 -6.62 10.25 -10.99
CA VAL A 83 -5.93 10.44 -9.70
C VAL A 83 -6.89 11.15 -8.75
N SER A 84 -7.23 10.51 -7.64
CA SER A 84 -8.06 11.12 -6.60
C SER A 84 -7.21 11.59 -5.42
N GLU A 85 -6.26 10.76 -4.97
CA GLU A 85 -5.37 11.08 -3.86
C GLU A 85 -3.91 10.79 -4.23
N ALA A 86 -2.98 11.62 -3.77
CA ALA A 86 -1.57 11.48 -4.07
C ALA A 86 -0.67 12.09 -2.98
N TYR A 87 0.16 11.26 -2.35
CA TYR A 87 0.95 11.64 -1.17
C TYR A 87 2.38 11.11 -1.20
N TYR A 88 3.33 11.88 -0.68
CA TYR A 88 4.48 11.29 0.00
C TYR A 88 4.04 10.83 1.39
N SER A 89 4.49 9.65 1.81
CA SER A 89 4.13 9.07 3.09
C SER A 89 5.35 8.50 3.82
N LEU A 90 5.43 8.76 5.12
CA LEU A 90 6.42 8.19 6.03
C LEU A 90 5.71 7.45 7.15
N VAL A 91 6.13 6.21 7.41
CA VAL A 91 5.73 5.50 8.62
C VAL A 91 6.57 6.01 9.79
N THR A 92 5.91 6.56 10.81
CA THR A 92 6.60 7.19 11.96
C THR A 92 6.05 6.77 13.32
N THR A 93 4.89 6.10 13.37
CA THR A 93 4.26 5.70 14.62
C THR A 93 4.97 4.48 15.22
N ALA A 94 5.38 4.53 16.49
CA ALA A 94 5.97 3.38 17.15
C ALA A 94 4.95 2.23 17.27
N PRO A 95 5.37 0.95 17.24
CA PRO A 95 4.49 -0.21 17.39
C PRO A 95 3.52 -0.09 18.58
N THR A 96 4.03 0.33 19.74
CA THR A 96 3.27 0.49 20.99
C THR A 96 2.19 1.57 20.93
N ASP A 97 2.32 2.52 20.01
CA ASP A 97 1.45 3.68 19.87
C ASP A 97 0.39 3.48 18.76
N LEU A 98 0.39 2.32 18.11
CA LEU A 98 -0.56 2.01 17.04
C LEU A 98 -1.99 1.96 17.56
N ALA A 99 -2.88 2.69 16.90
CA ALA A 99 -4.32 2.53 17.08
C ALA A 99 -4.75 1.12 16.65
N PRO A 100 -5.83 0.53 17.21
CA PRO A 100 -6.28 -0.81 16.85
C PRO A 100 -6.38 -1.04 15.32
N ILE A 101 -6.98 -0.11 14.58
CA ILE A 101 -7.15 -0.24 13.12
C ILE A 101 -5.83 -0.33 12.35
N GLN A 102 -4.72 0.19 12.91
CA GLN A 102 -3.39 0.19 12.28
C GLN A 102 -2.64 -1.14 12.49
N ARG A 103 -3.19 -2.05 13.30
CA ARG A 103 -2.61 -3.37 13.62
C ARG A 103 -3.16 -4.49 12.73
N LEU A 104 -4.10 -4.16 11.85
CA LEU A 104 -4.82 -5.10 10.99
C LEU A 104 -4.54 -4.81 9.51
N PRO A 105 -4.65 -5.81 8.63
CA PRO A 105 -4.77 -5.57 7.19
C PRO A 105 -5.97 -4.68 6.90
N HIS A 106 -5.82 -3.82 5.90
CA HIS A 106 -6.86 -2.91 5.43
C HIS A 106 -7.03 -3.04 3.92
N PHE A 107 -8.06 -2.36 3.42
CA PHE A 107 -8.28 -2.09 2.01
C PHE A 107 -8.63 -0.60 1.89
N ASP A 108 -8.33 0.01 0.76
CA ASP A 108 -8.45 1.45 0.56
C ASP A 108 -9.89 1.89 0.27
N GLY A 109 -10.71 0.99 -0.27
CA GLY A 109 -12.10 1.22 -0.61
C GLY A 109 -12.74 -0.02 -1.20
N VAL A 110 -14.05 0.00 -1.39
CA VAL A 110 -14.81 -1.15 -1.89
C VAL A 110 -15.04 -1.12 -3.39
N GLU A 111 -14.67 -0.02 -4.04
CA GLU A 111 -14.90 0.18 -5.46
C GLU A 111 -13.99 -0.77 -6.27
N PRO A 112 -14.55 -1.61 -7.17
CA PRO A 112 -13.74 -2.56 -7.95
C PRO A 112 -12.70 -1.90 -8.87
N ARG A 113 -12.93 -0.62 -9.21
CA ARG A 113 -12.06 0.18 -10.07
C ARG A 113 -10.99 0.95 -9.29
N ARG A 114 -10.99 0.90 -7.96
CA ARG A 114 -9.99 1.59 -7.14
C ARG A 114 -8.63 0.88 -7.31
N ILE A 115 -7.60 1.64 -7.66
CA ILE A 115 -6.22 1.15 -7.80
C ILE A 115 -5.32 1.89 -6.83
N ALA A 116 -4.47 1.15 -6.12
CA ALA A 116 -3.39 1.70 -5.32
C ALA A 116 -2.07 1.57 -6.07
N VAL A 117 -1.28 2.64 -6.05
CA VAL A 117 0.09 2.69 -6.55
C VAL A 117 1.01 3.07 -5.42
N LEU A 118 2.05 2.29 -5.19
CA LEU A 118 3.00 2.48 -4.09
C LEU A 118 4.43 2.45 -4.64
N LEU A 119 5.10 3.60 -4.68
CA LEU A 119 6.50 3.75 -5.10
C LEU A 119 7.39 3.82 -3.86
N PHE A 120 8.31 2.86 -3.71
CA PHE A 120 9.30 2.84 -2.64
C PHE A 120 10.45 3.80 -2.95
N LEU A 121 10.70 4.76 -2.05
CA LEU A 121 11.70 5.80 -2.21
C LEU A 121 12.77 5.80 -1.13
N GLY A 122 12.66 4.96 -0.10
CA GLY A 122 13.75 4.82 0.87
C GLY A 122 14.80 3.78 0.45
N HIS A 123 16.00 3.94 0.98
CA HIS A 123 17.13 3.03 0.73
C HIS A 123 17.19 1.93 1.79
N GLY A 124 17.78 0.79 1.41
CA GLY A 124 18.00 -0.35 2.29
C GLY A 124 16.76 -1.22 2.48
N GLU A 125 16.85 -2.11 3.48
CA GLU A 125 15.81 -3.08 3.84
C GLU A 125 14.68 -2.39 4.62
N GLN A 126 13.76 -1.75 3.91
CA GLN A 126 12.62 -1.05 4.51
C GLN A 126 11.31 -1.88 4.54
N GLY A 127 11.45 -3.20 4.41
CA GLY A 127 10.33 -4.14 4.41
C GLY A 127 9.64 -4.25 3.08
N GLY A 128 8.36 -3.90 2.99
CA GLY A 128 7.56 -4.06 1.78
C GLY A 128 6.07 -3.84 1.99
N THR A 129 5.26 -4.52 1.18
CA THR A 129 3.80 -4.61 1.33
C THR A 129 3.41 -6.07 1.43
N ALA A 130 2.69 -6.43 2.49
CA ALA A 130 2.13 -7.76 2.68
C ALA A 130 0.65 -7.77 2.29
N PHE A 131 0.21 -8.88 1.72
CA PHE A 131 -1.16 -9.15 1.30
C PHE A 131 -1.73 -10.28 2.12
N TYR A 132 -3.03 -10.22 2.39
CA TYR A 132 -3.66 -11.08 3.40
C TYR A 132 -4.97 -11.69 2.94
N ARG A 133 -5.35 -12.78 3.61
CA ARG A 133 -6.67 -13.41 3.55
C ARG A 133 -7.28 -13.44 4.94
N GLN A 134 -8.51 -12.97 5.09
CA GLN A 134 -9.26 -13.17 6.34
C GLN A 134 -9.64 -14.64 6.46
N ARG A 135 -9.26 -15.30 7.56
CA ARG A 135 -9.39 -16.77 7.68
C ARG A 135 -10.84 -17.24 7.72
N SER A 136 -11.70 -16.52 8.43
CA SER A 136 -13.12 -16.90 8.63
C SER A 136 -13.96 -16.80 7.36
N THR A 137 -13.67 -15.83 6.49
CA THR A 137 -14.41 -15.64 5.22
C THR A 137 -13.70 -16.26 4.02
N GLY A 138 -12.38 -16.39 4.08
CA GLY A 138 -11.54 -16.71 2.92
C GLY A 138 -11.32 -15.54 1.98
N PHE A 139 -11.76 -14.32 2.32
CA PHE A 139 -11.64 -13.15 1.44
C PHE A 139 -10.20 -12.63 1.40
N GLU A 140 -9.71 -12.36 0.18
CA GLU A 140 -8.46 -11.64 -0.08
C GLU A 140 -8.73 -10.20 -0.54
N SER A 141 -9.93 -9.92 -1.05
CA SER A 141 -10.44 -8.59 -1.31
C SER A 141 -11.86 -8.37 -0.76
N VAL A 142 -12.21 -7.10 -0.53
CA VAL A 142 -13.50 -6.68 0.05
C VAL A 142 -14.16 -5.64 -0.85
N ASP A 143 -15.14 -6.07 -1.64
CA ASP A 143 -16.06 -5.18 -2.35
C ASP A 143 -17.31 -4.86 -1.52
N ALA A 144 -18.22 -4.05 -2.08
CA ALA A 144 -19.45 -3.63 -1.41
C ALA A 144 -20.35 -4.81 -1.02
N SER A 145 -20.36 -5.90 -1.79
CA SER A 145 -21.15 -7.10 -1.49
C SER A 145 -20.55 -7.96 -0.37
N ARG A 146 -19.24 -7.86 -0.16
CA ARG A 146 -18.48 -8.60 0.86
C ARG A 146 -18.37 -7.86 2.19
N LEU A 147 -18.54 -6.53 2.19
CA LEU A 147 -18.22 -5.65 3.30
C LEU A 147 -18.90 -6.03 4.62
N ASP A 148 -20.21 -6.28 4.60
CA ASP A 148 -20.96 -6.57 5.83
C ASP A 148 -20.54 -7.88 6.46
N ARG A 149 -20.32 -8.91 5.64
CA ARG A 149 -19.82 -10.20 6.11
C ARG A 149 -18.39 -10.08 6.63
N PHE A 150 -17.52 -9.38 5.91
CA PHE A 150 -16.14 -9.13 6.35
C PHE A 150 -16.10 -8.48 7.74
N ARG A 151 -16.91 -7.44 7.96
CA ARG A 151 -17.00 -6.72 9.24
C ARG A 151 -17.54 -7.60 10.36
N THR A 152 -18.63 -8.31 10.12
CA THR A 152 -19.26 -9.22 11.10
C THR A 152 -18.26 -10.28 11.56
N GLU A 153 -17.54 -10.87 10.62
CA GLU A 153 -16.57 -11.94 10.90
C GLU A 153 -15.28 -11.40 11.55
N LEU A 154 -14.88 -10.17 11.25
CA LEU A 154 -13.78 -9.50 11.95
C LEU A 154 -14.17 -9.24 13.41
N GLU A 155 -15.37 -8.73 13.66
CA GLU A 155 -15.86 -8.47 15.02
C GLU A 155 -15.93 -9.76 15.84
N ALA A 156 -16.53 -10.82 15.30
CA ALA A 156 -16.59 -12.14 15.95
C ALA A 156 -15.19 -12.72 16.21
N GLY A 157 -14.27 -12.55 15.26
CA GLY A 157 -12.87 -12.95 15.40
C GLY A 157 -12.17 -12.21 16.53
N VAL A 158 -12.31 -10.88 16.61
CA VAL A 158 -11.73 -10.05 17.68
C VAL A 158 -12.33 -10.40 19.04
N GLN A 159 -13.63 -10.71 19.11
CA GLN A 159 -14.26 -11.18 20.35
C GLN A 159 -13.69 -12.53 20.81
N THR A 160 -13.32 -13.41 19.87
CA THR A 160 -12.83 -14.76 20.15
C THR A 160 -11.33 -14.79 20.48
N PHE A 161 -10.52 -14.11 19.69
CA PHE A 161 -9.05 -14.19 19.74
C PHE A 161 -8.41 -12.96 20.38
N GLY A 162 -9.19 -11.93 20.69
CA GLY A 162 -8.70 -10.62 21.11
C GLY A 162 -8.25 -9.75 19.94
N MET A 163 -8.04 -8.47 20.24
CA MET A 163 -7.38 -7.56 19.30
C MET A 163 -5.89 -7.92 19.19
N PRO A 164 -5.28 -7.91 18.00
CA PRO A 164 -3.84 -8.04 17.87
C PRO A 164 -3.06 -7.08 18.77
N GLU A 165 -1.90 -7.56 19.22
CA GLU A 165 -0.96 -6.79 20.03
C GLU A 165 -0.59 -5.47 19.33
N ALA A 166 -0.13 -4.49 20.12
CA ALA A 166 0.32 -3.20 19.61
C ALA A 166 1.62 -3.34 18.82
N SER A 167 1.49 -3.82 17.59
CA SER A 167 2.56 -4.01 16.63
C SER A 167 2.01 -3.96 15.21
N TYR A 168 2.90 -3.65 14.27
CA TYR A 168 2.63 -3.90 12.87
C TYR A 168 2.46 -5.41 12.65
N ILE A 169 1.44 -5.79 11.88
CA ILE A 169 1.20 -7.18 11.54
C ILE A 169 2.38 -7.73 10.73
N ALA A 170 2.88 -8.90 11.14
CA ALA A 170 3.95 -9.61 10.46
C ALA A 170 3.58 -11.09 10.33
N GLY A 171 3.42 -11.55 9.08
CA GLY A 171 3.04 -12.93 8.79
C GLY A 171 1.61 -13.28 9.20
N ASP A 172 1.42 -14.54 9.57
CA ASP A 172 0.10 -15.08 9.93
C ASP A 172 -0.35 -14.67 11.34
N THR A 173 -1.66 -14.51 11.50
CA THR A 173 -2.33 -14.33 12.80
C THR A 173 -3.51 -15.29 12.93
N ALA A 174 -4.19 -15.29 14.08
CA ALA A 174 -5.45 -16.03 14.24
C ALA A 174 -6.57 -15.51 13.32
N LEU A 175 -6.52 -14.24 12.91
CA LEU A 175 -7.53 -13.60 12.07
C LEU A 175 -7.18 -13.65 10.57
N TYR A 176 -5.89 -13.62 10.25
CA TYR A 176 -5.40 -13.46 8.88
C TYR A 176 -4.30 -14.46 8.53
N GLU A 177 -4.27 -14.85 7.27
CA GLU A 177 -3.14 -15.54 6.65
C GLU A 177 -2.43 -14.57 5.71
N CYS A 178 -1.11 -14.50 5.76
CA CYS A 178 -0.30 -13.74 4.81
C CYS A 178 -0.18 -14.55 3.51
N VAL A 179 -0.75 -14.03 2.43
CA VAL A 179 -0.77 -14.73 1.14
C VAL A 179 0.39 -14.36 0.22
N GLY A 180 1.11 -13.29 0.55
CA GLY A 180 2.28 -12.85 -0.18
C GLY A 180 2.88 -11.58 0.38
N VAL A 181 4.18 -11.41 0.17
CA VAL A 181 4.92 -10.19 0.51
C VAL A 181 5.66 -9.72 -0.72
N GLN A 182 5.48 -8.44 -1.07
CA GLN A 182 6.26 -7.77 -2.08
C GLN A 182 7.32 -6.91 -1.41
N PRO A 183 8.61 -7.29 -1.52
CA PRO A 183 9.67 -6.56 -0.85
C PRO A 183 9.83 -5.17 -1.47
N ALA A 184 10.05 -4.20 -0.58
CA ALA A 184 10.46 -2.86 -0.95
C ALA A 184 11.82 -2.94 -1.64
N ARG A 185 11.94 -2.19 -2.73
CA ARG A 185 13.20 -1.94 -3.41
C ARG A 185 13.18 -0.48 -3.82
N PHE A 186 14.31 0.22 -3.66
CA PHE A 186 14.41 1.60 -4.10
C PHE A 186 13.98 1.72 -5.58
N ASN A 187 13.09 2.69 -5.86
CA ASN A 187 12.50 2.94 -7.17
C ASN A 187 11.62 1.81 -7.73
N ARG A 188 11.09 0.92 -6.87
CA ARG A 188 10.05 -0.05 -7.23
C ARG A 188 8.67 0.54 -6.99
N ALA A 189 7.82 0.49 -8.00
CA ALA A 189 6.38 0.71 -7.85
C ALA A 189 5.63 -0.62 -7.73
N LEU A 190 4.63 -0.68 -6.85
CA LEU A 190 3.59 -1.70 -6.83
C LEU A 190 2.28 -1.11 -7.33
N VAL A 191 1.53 -1.86 -8.12
CA VAL A 191 0.19 -1.49 -8.60
C VAL A 191 -0.76 -2.66 -8.32
N TYR A 192 -1.82 -2.42 -7.56
CA TYR A 192 -2.78 -3.45 -7.15
C TYR A 192 -4.19 -2.87 -6.92
N ALA A 193 -5.20 -3.73 -6.91
CA ALA A 193 -6.57 -3.32 -6.63
C ALA A 193 -6.72 -2.85 -5.18
N GLY A 194 -7.25 -1.64 -4.98
CA GLY A 194 -7.35 -1.00 -3.67
C GLY A 194 -8.30 -1.72 -2.70
N ASN A 195 -9.17 -2.59 -3.20
CA ASN A 195 -10.03 -3.43 -2.38
C ASN A 195 -9.34 -4.71 -1.85
N THR A 196 -8.06 -4.94 -2.19
CA THR A 196 -7.27 -6.09 -1.71
C THR A 196 -6.84 -5.86 -0.26
N LEU A 197 -6.92 -6.89 0.58
CA LEU A 197 -6.43 -6.84 1.97
C LEU A 197 -4.91 -6.79 1.99
N HIS A 198 -4.37 -5.69 2.52
CA HIS A 198 -2.94 -5.44 2.56
C HIS A 198 -2.51 -4.64 3.79
N CYS A 199 -1.20 -4.63 4.07
CA CYS A 199 -0.60 -3.80 5.09
C CYS A 199 0.87 -3.51 4.75
N ALA A 200 1.45 -2.47 5.35
CA ALA A 200 2.90 -2.32 5.32
C ALA A 200 3.56 -3.52 6.02
N TYR A 201 4.52 -4.15 5.35
CA TYR A 201 5.40 -5.14 5.95
C TYR A 201 6.65 -4.41 6.44
N LEU A 202 6.91 -4.45 7.74
CA LEU A 202 8.01 -3.72 8.37
C LEU A 202 8.90 -4.69 9.14
N PRO A 203 10.21 -4.79 8.84
CA PRO A 203 11.13 -5.52 9.69
C PRO A 203 11.25 -4.82 11.04
N PRO A 204 11.51 -5.55 12.15
CA PRO A 204 11.63 -4.96 13.49
C PRO A 204 12.66 -3.83 13.58
N GLU A 205 13.70 -3.88 12.74
CA GLU A 205 14.82 -2.94 12.73
C GLU A 205 14.59 -1.73 11.82
N VAL A 206 13.41 -1.60 11.20
CA VAL A 206 13.13 -0.48 10.29
C VAL A 206 13.21 0.86 11.05
N VAL A 207 13.85 1.84 10.41
CA VAL A 207 13.94 3.19 10.97
C VAL A 207 12.58 3.89 10.81
N LEU A 208 11.91 4.15 11.94
CA LEU A 208 10.72 4.97 12.02
C LEU A 208 11.14 6.43 12.26
N SER A 209 11.28 7.19 11.17
CA SER A 209 11.75 8.58 11.20
C SER A 209 10.82 9.46 10.38
N SER A 210 10.60 10.68 10.87
CA SER A 210 9.91 11.74 10.14
C SER A 210 10.80 12.45 9.12
N ASP A 211 12.09 12.11 9.03
CA ASP A 211 13.01 12.59 8.00
C ASP A 211 12.83 11.77 6.70
N PRO A 212 12.37 12.36 5.59
CA PRO A 212 12.19 11.66 4.31
C PRO A 212 13.46 11.00 3.77
N LEU A 213 14.64 11.51 4.15
CA LEU A 213 15.91 10.96 3.69
C LEU A 213 16.35 9.72 4.49
N ALA A 214 15.85 9.54 5.71
CA ALA A 214 16.21 8.43 6.58
C ALA A 214 15.08 7.39 6.75
N GLY A 215 13.83 7.83 6.76
CA GLY A 215 12.67 6.99 7.05
C GLY A 215 12.21 6.11 5.89
N ARG A 216 11.19 5.30 6.16
CA ARG A 216 10.50 4.51 5.13
C ARG A 216 9.59 5.39 4.28
N LEU A 217 10.19 6.08 3.31
CA LEU A 217 9.50 6.97 2.39
C LEU A 217 8.85 6.18 1.25
N THR A 218 7.56 6.41 1.04
CA THR A 218 6.84 5.99 -0.16
C THR A 218 6.13 7.17 -0.81
N LEU A 219 5.92 7.08 -2.13
CA LEU A 219 4.92 7.89 -2.82
C LEU A 219 3.71 6.99 -3.13
N ASN A 220 2.53 7.48 -2.79
CA ASN A 220 1.27 6.75 -2.86
C ASN A 220 0.32 7.48 -3.81
N LEU A 221 -0.23 6.78 -4.80
CA LEU A 221 -1.35 7.28 -5.62
C LEU A 221 -2.54 6.37 -5.41
N PHE A 222 -3.73 6.95 -5.25
CA PHE A 222 -4.99 6.22 -5.28
C PHE A 222 -5.81 6.72 -6.46
N LEU A 223 -6.15 5.79 -7.34
CA LEU A 223 -6.89 6.05 -8.56
C LEU A 223 -8.30 5.50 -8.42
N PHE A 224 -9.30 6.36 -8.54
CA PHE A 224 -10.69 5.97 -8.60
C PHE A 224 -11.50 7.12 -9.20
N ASP A 225 -12.63 6.76 -9.78
CA ASP A 225 -13.63 7.70 -10.25
C ASP A 225 -14.69 7.83 -9.13
N ASP A 226 -15.17 9.04 -8.85
CA ASP A 226 -16.22 9.30 -7.85
C ASP A 226 -17.53 8.56 -8.15
#